data_AF-A0A959G5H4-F1
#
_entry.id   AF-A0A959G5H4-F1
#
_cell.length_a   1.000
_cell.length_b   1.000
_cell.length_c   1.000
_cell.angle_alpha   90.00
_cell.angle_beta   90.00
_cell.angle_gamma   90.00
#
_symmetry.space_group_name_H-M   'P 1'
#
loop_
_entity.id
_entity.type
_entity.pdbx_description
1 polymer ?
#
loop_
_entity_poly.entity_id
_entity_poly.type
_entity_poly.pdbx_seq_one_letter_code
_entity_poly.pdbx_strand_id
1 'polypeptide(L)'
;MHSLNFSFCLLCAAAFTLVSCSPKLTPVKTEQAKIISNVTIGEGLDVAVPGQWASSSVNKLTNQYFIKSQDSSLVSISVNPITKYPFYSEGMADSTFVNELFLWESGHFAEQGFLINIVNKDLKRGFILWDITKNEKTVKMLYGKKRMEAIAVNFLESKTYSPSAQNELLMEVFTNFSAKGLPPK
;
A
#
# COMPACT_ATOMS: atom_id res chain seq x y z
N MET A 1 87.78 0.85 -47.23
CA MET A 1 87.65 2.28 -47.62
C MET A 1 86.18 2.55 -47.92
N HIS A 2 85.64 3.64 -47.34
CA HIS A 2 84.45 4.48 -47.70
C HIS A 2 83.35 3.90 -48.61
N SER A 3 82.04 4.16 -48.49
CA SER A 3 81.18 5.03 -47.67
C SER A 3 79.72 4.88 -48.19
N LEU A 4 78.73 5.14 -47.31
CA LEU A 4 77.38 5.72 -47.53
C LEU A 4 76.43 5.28 -48.67
N ASN A 5 75.18 4.94 -48.29
CA ASN A 5 73.89 5.64 -48.61
C ASN A 5 72.70 4.63 -48.55
N PHE A 6 71.80 4.70 -47.57
CA PHE A 6 70.57 5.52 -47.41
C PHE A 6 69.37 5.11 -48.28
N SER A 7 68.21 4.96 -47.60
CA SER A 7 66.83 4.95 -48.13
C SER A 7 66.38 3.67 -48.86
N PHE A 8 65.22 3.05 -48.62
CA PHE A 8 63.89 3.58 -48.32
C PHE A 8 63.02 2.51 -47.60
N CYS A 9 62.16 2.95 -46.66
CA CYS A 9 61.05 2.16 -46.09
C CYS A 9 60.02 1.74 -47.14
N LEU A 10 59.35 0.59 -46.99
CA LEU A 10 57.89 0.58 -46.79
C LEU A 10 57.34 -0.74 -46.22
N LEU A 11 56.50 -0.55 -45.20
CA LEU A 11 55.69 -1.52 -44.46
C LEU A 11 54.72 -2.32 -45.34
N CYS A 12 54.50 -3.60 -44.98
CA CYS A 12 53.21 -4.27 -45.17
C CYS A 12 52.52 -4.39 -43.82
N ALA A 13 51.34 -3.76 -43.70
CA ALA A 13 50.48 -3.80 -42.53
C ALA A 13 49.72 -5.13 -42.45
N ALA A 14 49.82 -5.82 -41.32
CA ALA A 14 48.94 -6.93 -40.96
C ALA A 14 47.67 -6.37 -40.33
N ALA A 15 46.51 -6.66 -40.93
CA ALA A 15 45.21 -6.29 -40.40
C ALA A 15 44.85 -7.19 -39.19
N PHE A 16 44.89 -6.65 -37.98
CA PHE A 16 44.25 -7.23 -36.80
C PHE A 16 42.81 -6.72 -36.72
N THR A 17 41.84 -7.61 -36.90
CA THR A 17 40.44 -7.33 -36.57
C THR A 17 40.28 -7.40 -35.05
N LEU A 18 40.28 -6.24 -34.39
CA LEU A 18 39.87 -6.14 -32.99
C LEU A 18 38.36 -6.32 -32.90
N VAL A 19 37.90 -7.46 -32.40
CA VAL A 19 36.52 -7.64 -31.95
C VAL A 19 36.36 -6.82 -30.66
N SER A 20 35.81 -5.61 -30.79
CA SER A 20 35.43 -4.82 -29.61
C SER A 20 34.16 -5.41 -29.00
N CYS A 21 34.31 -6.23 -27.97
CA CYS A 21 33.21 -6.59 -27.10
C CYS A 21 32.95 -5.40 -26.18
N SER A 22 32.03 -4.51 -26.57
CA SER A 22 31.54 -3.47 -25.67
C SER A 22 30.67 -4.14 -24.60
N PRO A 23 30.97 -4.03 -23.30
CA PRO A 23 30.05 -4.49 -22.28
C PRO A 23 28.75 -3.71 -22.41
N LYS A 24 27.63 -4.42 -22.65
CA LYS A 24 26.29 -3.84 -22.53
C LYS A 24 26.13 -3.41 -21.09
N LEU A 25 26.30 -2.11 -20.83
CA LEU A 25 25.78 -1.47 -19.63
C LEU A 25 24.27 -1.67 -19.64
N THR A 26 23.79 -2.64 -18.87
CA THR A 26 22.38 -2.70 -18.51
C THR A 26 22.07 -1.38 -17.82
N PRO A 27 21.05 -0.62 -18.28
CA PRO A 27 20.65 0.58 -17.59
C PRO A 27 20.26 0.18 -16.17
N VAL A 28 20.96 0.73 -15.18
CA VAL A 28 20.52 0.68 -13.79
C VAL A 28 19.15 1.32 -13.79
N LYS A 29 18.11 0.52 -13.56
CA LYS A 29 16.76 1.01 -13.35
C LYS A 29 16.81 1.80 -12.06
N THR A 30 17.01 3.11 -12.15
CA THR A 30 16.89 4.01 -11.01
C THR A 30 15.46 3.87 -10.52
N GLU A 31 15.28 3.14 -9.42
CA GLU A 31 14.01 3.01 -8.74
C GLU A 31 13.62 4.40 -8.27
N GLN A 32 12.68 5.03 -9.00
CA GLN A 32 12.14 6.32 -8.62
C GLN A 32 11.56 6.18 -7.22
N ALA A 33 12.03 7.01 -6.30
CA ALA A 33 11.58 6.97 -4.92
C ALA A 33 10.05 7.05 -4.88
N LYS A 34 9.42 6.04 -4.28
CA LYS A 34 7.98 5.98 -4.11
C LYS A 34 7.53 7.20 -3.30
N ILE A 35 6.61 7.98 -3.84
CA ILE A 35 6.03 9.13 -3.12
C ILE A 35 5.17 8.59 -1.97
N ILE A 36 5.37 9.10 -0.77
CA ILE A 36 4.63 8.73 0.45
C ILE A 36 4.10 10.01 1.11
N SER A 37 2.83 9.99 1.52
CA SER A 37 2.23 11.02 2.36
C SER A 37 2.16 10.53 3.81
N ASN A 38 2.45 11.38 4.79
CA ASN A 38 2.18 11.08 6.19
C ASN A 38 0.87 11.74 6.59
N VAL A 39 -0.10 10.93 6.99
CA VAL A 39 -1.44 11.37 7.40
C VAL A 39 -1.57 11.19 8.91
N THR A 40 -1.81 12.29 9.61
CA THR A 40 -2.09 12.26 11.05
C THR A 40 -3.57 11.95 11.29
N ILE A 41 -3.84 10.92 12.09
CA ILE A 41 -5.17 10.53 12.54
C ILE A 41 -5.21 10.47 14.08
N GLY A 42 -6.39 10.62 14.67
CA GLY A 42 -6.57 10.51 16.12
C GLY A 42 -5.71 11.50 16.90
N GLU A 43 -5.17 11.02 18.02
CA GLU A 43 -4.28 11.76 18.92
C GLU A 43 -2.83 11.84 18.38
N GLY A 44 -2.66 12.23 17.12
CA GLY A 44 -1.32 12.43 16.55
C GLY A 44 -0.66 11.18 15.96
N LEU A 45 -1.44 10.14 15.65
CA LEU A 45 -0.93 8.93 15.00
C LEU A 45 -0.65 9.21 13.53
N ASP A 46 0.62 9.22 13.14
CA ASP A 46 1.02 9.35 11.74
C ASP A 46 1.02 8.00 11.02
N VAL A 47 0.34 7.95 9.88
CA VAL A 47 0.25 6.78 9.00
C VAL A 47 0.84 7.13 7.64
N ALA A 48 1.81 6.33 7.20
CA ALA A 48 2.37 6.43 5.87
C ALA A 48 1.38 5.89 4.82
N VAL A 49 1.03 6.72 3.83
CA VAL A 49 0.11 6.38 2.75
C VAL A 49 0.82 6.54 1.39
N PRO A 50 0.93 5.46 0.60
CA PRO A 50 1.50 5.50 -0.75
C PRO A 50 0.81 6.50 -1.67
N GLY A 51 1.58 7.39 -2.29
CA GLY A 51 1.10 8.42 -3.20
C GLY A 51 0.94 9.78 -2.52
N GLN A 52 0.30 10.71 -3.24
CA GLN A 52 0.02 12.07 -2.76
C GLN A 52 -1.41 12.15 -2.25
N TRP A 53 -1.55 12.30 -0.93
CA TRP A 53 -2.82 12.33 -0.21
C TRP A 53 -2.85 13.53 0.73
N ALA A 54 -4.01 14.16 0.82
CA ALA A 54 -4.28 15.24 1.76
C ALA A 54 -5.49 14.89 2.65
N SER A 55 -5.44 15.28 3.91
CA SER A 55 -6.59 15.21 4.81
C SER A 55 -7.75 16.02 4.25
N SER A 56 -8.96 15.44 4.30
CA SER A 56 -10.18 16.04 3.77
C SER A 56 -11.16 16.39 4.89
N SER A 57 -11.67 15.40 5.61
CA SER A 57 -12.67 15.58 6.67
C SER A 57 -12.55 14.47 7.72
N VAL A 58 -13.28 14.62 8.84
CA VAL A 58 -13.33 13.62 9.90
C VAL A 58 -14.76 13.42 10.35
N ASN A 59 -15.23 12.17 10.40
CA ASN A 59 -16.43 11.80 11.14
C ASN A 59 -16.03 11.43 12.58
N LYS A 60 -16.27 12.36 13.51
CA LYS A 60 -15.90 12.20 14.92
C LYS A 60 -16.73 11.15 15.67
N LEU A 61 -17.92 10.80 15.18
CA LEU A 61 -18.75 9.78 15.81
C LEU A 61 -18.18 8.37 15.57
N THR A 62 -17.62 8.13 14.39
CA THR A 62 -17.08 6.83 13.98
C THR A 62 -15.55 6.79 13.93
N ASN A 63 -14.88 7.88 14.32
CA ASN A 63 -13.43 8.09 14.19
C ASN A 63 -12.89 7.77 12.79
N GLN A 64 -13.64 8.14 11.76
CA GLN A 64 -13.21 7.96 10.37
C GLN A 64 -12.56 9.25 9.84
N TYR A 65 -11.30 9.12 9.43
CA TYR A 65 -10.50 10.18 8.83
C TYR A 65 -10.49 9.97 7.33
N PHE A 66 -10.94 10.98 6.58
CA PHE A 66 -11.02 10.92 5.13
C PHE A 66 -9.81 11.62 4.53
N ILE A 67 -9.17 10.95 3.57
CA ILE A 67 -8.06 11.50 2.78
C ILE A 67 -8.40 11.43 1.30
N LYS A 68 -7.95 12.45 0.58
CA LYS A 68 -8.22 12.61 -0.85
C LYS A 68 -6.90 12.72 -1.60
N SER A 69 -6.80 11.99 -2.70
CA SER A 69 -5.66 12.09 -3.61
C SER A 69 -5.87 13.17 -4.66
N GLN A 70 -4.83 13.48 -5.44
CA GLN A 70 -4.89 14.50 -6.49
C GLN A 70 -5.95 14.22 -7.56
N ASP A 71 -6.22 12.95 -7.87
CA ASP A 71 -7.25 12.56 -8.83
C ASP A 71 -8.67 12.58 -8.25
N SER A 72 -8.82 13.01 -7.00
CA SER A 72 -10.06 12.99 -6.22
C SER A 72 -10.57 11.63 -5.76
N SER A 73 -9.75 10.57 -5.80
CA SER A 73 -10.06 9.31 -5.11
C SER A 73 -10.09 9.52 -3.59
N LEU A 74 -11.02 8.84 -2.91
CA LEU A 74 -11.33 9.02 -1.49
C LEU A 74 -11.08 7.73 -0.73
N VAL A 75 -10.25 7.83 0.32
CA VAL A 75 -9.99 6.75 1.28
C VAL A 75 -10.42 7.21 2.67
N SER A 76 -10.98 6.30 3.46
CA SER A 76 -11.15 6.52 4.90
C SER A 76 -10.28 5.58 5.72
N ILE A 77 -9.81 6.08 6.86
CA ILE A 77 -9.00 5.37 7.83
C ILE A 77 -9.66 5.54 9.19
N SER A 78 -9.87 4.45 9.94
CA SER A 78 -10.30 4.51 11.33
C SER A 78 -9.46 3.62 12.21
N VAL A 79 -9.29 4.07 13.45
CA VAL A 79 -8.59 3.39 14.53
C VAL A 79 -9.47 3.51 15.77
N ASN A 80 -9.90 2.37 16.30
CA ASN A 80 -10.81 2.32 17.43
C ASN A 80 -10.35 1.27 18.45
N PRO A 81 -10.42 1.57 19.77
CA PRO A 81 -10.10 0.58 20.78
C PRO A 81 -11.01 -0.65 20.66
N ILE A 82 -10.41 -1.84 20.68
CA ILE A 82 -11.17 -3.11 20.57
C ILE A 82 -12.16 -3.30 21.73
N THR A 83 -11.91 -2.65 22.87
CA THR A 83 -12.78 -2.67 24.06
C THR A 83 -14.14 -2.01 23.84
N LYS A 84 -14.30 -1.23 22.76
CA LYS A 84 -15.60 -0.60 22.42
C LYS A 84 -16.55 -1.55 21.71
N TYR A 85 -16.08 -2.71 21.25
CA TYR A 85 -16.89 -3.66 20.49
C TYR A 85 -17.59 -4.63 21.44
N PRO A 86 -18.91 -4.86 21.30
CA PRO A 86 -19.69 -5.64 22.27
C PRO A 86 -19.33 -7.13 22.28
N PHE A 87 -18.70 -7.63 21.22
CA PHE A 87 -18.23 -9.01 21.11
C PHE A 87 -16.81 -9.19 21.65
N TYR A 88 -16.08 -8.12 21.99
CA TYR A 88 -14.72 -8.25 22.50
C TYR A 88 -14.72 -8.83 23.91
N SER A 89 -13.78 -9.73 24.17
CA SER A 89 -13.48 -10.26 25.50
C SER A 89 -11.97 -10.22 25.75
N GLU A 90 -11.58 -10.07 27.02
CA GLU A 90 -10.17 -10.08 27.39
C GLU A 90 -9.50 -11.41 27.00
N GLY A 91 -8.31 -11.33 26.41
CA GLY A 91 -7.59 -12.50 25.91
C GLY A 91 -8.11 -13.04 24.57
N MET A 92 -9.09 -12.40 23.93
CA MET A 92 -9.56 -12.77 22.60
C MET A 92 -8.39 -12.73 21.59
N ALA A 93 -8.21 -13.83 20.86
CA ALA A 93 -7.20 -13.94 19.82
C ALA A 93 -7.48 -12.96 18.67
N ASP A 94 -6.41 -12.41 18.08
CA ASP A 94 -6.51 -11.41 17.00
C ASP A 94 -7.33 -11.92 15.82
N SER A 95 -7.12 -13.19 15.43
CA SER A 95 -7.87 -13.85 14.38
C SER A 95 -9.37 -13.91 14.66
N THR A 96 -9.74 -14.15 15.92
CA THR A 96 -11.13 -14.22 16.36
C THR A 96 -11.75 -12.83 16.31
N PHE A 97 -11.08 -11.83 16.90
CA PHE A 97 -11.57 -10.46 16.89
C PHE A 97 -11.82 -9.93 15.47
N VAL A 98 -10.85 -10.13 14.55
CA VAL A 98 -10.99 -9.65 13.16
C VAL A 98 -12.14 -10.35 12.44
N ASN A 99 -12.36 -11.63 12.73
CA ASN A 99 -13.50 -12.36 12.17
C ASN A 99 -14.84 -11.85 12.71
N GLU A 100 -14.96 -11.64 14.03
CA GLU A 100 -16.17 -11.10 14.66
C GLU A 100 -16.47 -9.67 14.18
N LEU A 101 -15.43 -8.83 14.05
CA LEU A 101 -15.57 -7.48 13.50
C LEU A 101 -16.12 -7.50 12.07
N PHE A 102 -15.60 -8.37 11.21
CA PHE A 102 -16.13 -8.55 9.86
C PHE A 102 -17.58 -9.04 9.88
N LEU A 103 -17.93 -10.03 10.69
CA LEU A 103 -19.29 -10.57 10.76
C LEU A 103 -20.30 -9.51 11.24
N TRP A 104 -19.93 -8.75 12.27
CA TRP A 104 -20.77 -7.70 12.82
C TRP A 104 -21.09 -6.61 11.78
N GLU A 105 -20.07 -6.11 11.09
CA GLU A 105 -20.23 -5.04 10.10
C GLU A 105 -20.85 -5.53 8.79
N SER A 106 -20.40 -6.68 8.27
CA SER A 106 -20.97 -7.24 7.04
C SER A 106 -22.45 -7.62 7.22
N GLY A 107 -22.86 -8.06 8.41
CA GLY A 107 -24.27 -8.28 8.74
C GLY A 107 -25.10 -7.00 8.62
N HIS A 108 -24.62 -5.89 9.20
CA HIS A 108 -25.27 -4.59 9.09
C HIS A 108 -25.41 -4.10 7.63
N PHE A 109 -24.40 -4.32 6.79
CA PHE A 109 -24.48 -3.98 5.37
C PHE A 109 -25.42 -4.93 4.60
N ALA A 110 -25.42 -6.22 4.91
CA ALA A 110 -26.31 -7.20 4.29
C ALA A 110 -27.78 -6.88 4.58
N GLU A 111 -28.12 -6.48 5.82
CA GLU A 111 -29.47 -6.04 6.20
C GLU A 111 -29.93 -4.80 5.41
N GLN A 112 -28.99 -3.96 4.98
CA GLN A 112 -29.25 -2.80 4.12
C GLN A 112 -29.29 -3.15 2.62
N GLY A 113 -29.17 -4.43 2.26
CA GLY A 113 -29.23 -4.92 0.88
C GLY A 113 -27.93 -4.74 0.10
N PHE A 114 -26.77 -4.63 0.76
CA PHE A 114 -25.48 -4.71 0.08
C PHE A 114 -25.10 -6.18 -0.17
N LEU A 115 -24.48 -6.43 -1.33
CA LEU A 115 -23.81 -7.70 -1.59
C LEU A 115 -22.42 -7.68 -0.95
N ILE A 116 -22.08 -8.75 -0.24
CA ILE A 116 -20.82 -8.90 0.50
C ILE A 116 -19.93 -9.89 -0.23
N ASN A 117 -18.66 -9.53 -0.47
CA ASN A 117 -17.67 -10.42 -1.07
C ASN A 117 -16.34 -10.37 -0.30
N ILE A 118 -15.84 -11.51 0.15
CA ILE A 118 -14.49 -11.59 0.74
C ILE A 118 -13.47 -11.68 -0.40
N VAL A 119 -12.53 -10.75 -0.44
CA VAL A 119 -11.48 -10.68 -1.48
C VAL A 119 -10.23 -11.42 -1.01
N ASN A 120 -9.82 -11.21 0.24
CA ASN A 120 -8.68 -11.87 0.84
C ASN A 120 -8.89 -11.96 2.36
N LYS A 121 -8.44 -13.05 2.97
CA LYS A 121 -8.52 -13.27 4.42
C LYS A 121 -7.21 -13.86 4.89
N ASP A 122 -6.46 -13.08 5.66
CA ASP A 122 -5.23 -13.53 6.31
C ASP A 122 -5.30 -13.21 7.80
N LEU A 123 -5.91 -14.12 8.54
CA LEU A 123 -6.07 -14.00 9.98
C LEU A 123 -4.74 -14.15 10.75
N LYS A 124 -3.69 -14.71 10.13
CA LYS A 124 -2.34 -14.75 10.73
C LYS A 124 -1.69 -13.38 10.71
N ARG A 125 -1.87 -12.62 9.61
CA ARG A 125 -1.47 -11.21 9.51
C ARG A 125 -2.50 -10.24 10.11
N GLY A 126 -3.63 -10.76 10.57
CA GLY A 126 -4.64 -10.04 11.35
C GLY A 126 -5.55 -9.14 10.51
N PHE A 127 -5.93 -9.55 9.29
CA PHE A 127 -6.85 -8.76 8.46
C PHE A 127 -7.80 -9.60 7.59
N ILE A 128 -8.89 -8.94 7.18
CA ILE A 128 -9.83 -9.36 6.13
C ILE A 128 -9.99 -8.17 5.16
N LEU A 129 -9.78 -8.44 3.87
CA LEU A 129 -10.09 -7.54 2.76
C LEU A 129 -11.37 -8.04 2.10
N TRP A 130 -12.35 -7.16 1.95
CA TRP A 130 -13.68 -7.48 1.49
C TRP A 130 -14.31 -6.29 0.77
N ASP A 131 -15.34 -6.56 -0.01
CA ASP A 131 -16.05 -5.57 -0.79
C ASP A 131 -17.53 -5.59 -0.40
N ILE A 132 -18.15 -4.40 -0.42
CA ILE A 132 -19.60 -4.25 -0.42
C ILE A 132 -20.05 -3.65 -1.75
N THR A 133 -21.15 -4.13 -2.32
CA THR A 133 -21.68 -3.63 -3.59
C THR A 133 -23.18 -3.34 -3.51
N LYS A 134 -23.60 -2.17 -4.01
CA LYS A 134 -25.01 -1.79 -4.17
C LYS A 134 -25.16 -0.82 -5.34
N ASN A 135 -26.15 -1.06 -6.21
CA ASN A 135 -26.41 -0.24 -7.40
C ASN A 135 -25.15 0.00 -8.26
N GLU A 136 -24.43 -1.09 -8.57
CA GLU A 136 -23.19 -1.09 -9.37
C GLU A 136 -22.01 -0.32 -8.74
N LYS A 137 -22.17 0.22 -7.53
CA LYS A 137 -21.10 0.86 -6.78
C LYS A 137 -20.49 -0.14 -5.80
N THR A 138 -19.19 -0.32 -5.90
CA THR A 138 -18.40 -1.17 -5.00
C THR A 138 -17.50 -0.32 -4.12
N VAL A 139 -17.52 -0.59 -2.82
CA VAL A 139 -16.58 -0.04 -1.85
C VAL A 139 -15.67 -1.17 -1.36
N LYS A 140 -14.36 -0.90 -1.33
CA LYS A 140 -13.36 -1.87 -0.88
C LYS A 140 -12.97 -1.57 0.55
N MET A 141 -12.89 -2.59 1.39
CA MET A 141 -12.77 -2.45 2.83
C MET A 141 -11.71 -3.43 3.34
N LEU A 142 -10.77 -2.95 4.14
CA LEU A 142 -9.83 -3.79 4.87
C LEU A 142 -10.01 -3.56 6.35
N TYR A 143 -10.44 -4.61 7.05
CA TYR A 143 -10.57 -4.61 8.50
C TYR A 143 -9.48 -5.48 9.10
N GLY A 144 -8.87 -5.00 10.18
CA GLY A 144 -7.83 -5.73 10.87
C GLY A 144 -7.65 -5.27 12.30
N LYS A 145 -6.71 -5.92 12.96
CA LYS A 145 -6.33 -5.60 14.34
C LYS A 145 -4.83 -5.42 14.44
N LYS A 146 -4.40 -4.41 15.18
CA LYS A 146 -3.02 -4.24 15.64
C LYS A 146 -3.06 -3.89 17.12
N ARG A 147 -2.43 -4.72 17.96
CA ARG A 147 -2.45 -4.54 19.43
C ARG A 147 -3.88 -4.46 19.97
N MET A 148 -4.25 -3.35 20.62
CA MET A 148 -5.57 -3.12 21.22
C MET A 148 -6.48 -2.27 20.34
N GLU A 149 -6.11 -2.08 19.07
CA GLU A 149 -6.83 -1.25 18.11
C GLU A 149 -7.41 -2.08 16.98
N ALA A 150 -8.69 -1.87 16.71
CA ALA A 150 -9.34 -2.21 15.46
C ALA A 150 -8.99 -1.15 14.42
N ILE A 151 -8.57 -1.58 13.24
CA ILE A 151 -8.18 -0.71 12.14
C ILE A 151 -9.11 -1.01 10.96
N ALA A 152 -9.70 0.03 10.39
CA ALA A 152 -10.35 -0.06 9.09
C ALA A 152 -9.68 0.90 8.10
N VAL A 153 -9.41 0.42 6.88
CA VAL A 153 -8.99 1.23 5.74
C VAL A 153 -9.96 0.94 4.60
N ASN A 154 -10.65 1.95 4.11
CA ASN A 154 -11.68 1.79 3.07
C ASN A 154 -11.39 2.65 1.87
N PHE A 155 -11.53 2.09 0.67
CA PHE A 155 -11.48 2.81 -0.60
C PHE A 155 -12.92 3.11 -1.01
N LEU A 156 -13.34 4.36 -0.82
CA LEU A 156 -14.75 4.77 -0.94
C LEU A 156 -15.10 5.22 -2.36
N GLU A 157 -14.17 5.93 -3.01
CA GLU A 157 -14.33 6.39 -4.39
C GLU A 157 -13.01 6.28 -5.13
N SER A 158 -13.01 5.63 -6.29
CA SER A 158 -11.87 5.58 -7.22
C SER A 158 -12.16 6.39 -8.48
N LYS A 159 -11.18 7.16 -8.94
CA LYS A 159 -11.20 7.80 -10.27
C LYS A 159 -10.24 7.10 -11.24
N THR A 160 -9.01 6.79 -10.80
CA THR A 160 -8.00 6.17 -11.67
C THR A 160 -7.48 4.80 -11.19
N TYR A 161 -7.77 4.41 -9.94
CA TYR A 161 -7.24 3.17 -9.39
C TYR A 161 -8.00 1.95 -9.88
N SER A 162 -7.29 1.00 -10.48
CA SER A 162 -7.81 -0.33 -10.79
C SER A 162 -8.20 -1.08 -9.50
N PRO A 163 -9.10 -2.08 -9.57
CA PRO A 163 -9.46 -2.86 -8.38
C PRO A 163 -8.27 -3.48 -7.64
N SER A 164 -7.24 -3.95 -8.36
CA SER A 164 -6.01 -4.49 -7.74
C SER A 164 -5.22 -3.39 -7.02
N ALA A 165 -5.04 -2.24 -7.66
CA ALA A 165 -4.30 -1.12 -7.08
C ALA A 165 -4.98 -0.58 -5.81
N GLN A 166 -6.31 -0.60 -5.76
CA GLN A 166 -7.07 -0.28 -4.54
C GLN A 166 -6.77 -1.30 -3.43
N ASN A 167 -6.84 -2.61 -3.73
CA ASN A 167 -6.53 -3.66 -2.75
C ASN A 167 -5.09 -3.53 -2.20
N GLU A 168 -4.12 -3.30 -3.09
CA GLU A 168 -2.72 -3.10 -2.74
C GLU A 168 -2.52 -1.89 -1.83
N LEU A 169 -3.15 -0.75 -2.14
CA LEU A 169 -3.10 0.44 -1.29
C LEU A 169 -3.65 0.14 0.12
N LEU A 170 -4.83 -0.50 0.22
CA LEU A 170 -5.42 -0.82 1.52
C LEU A 170 -4.51 -1.70 2.37
N MET A 171 -3.93 -2.75 1.77
CA MET A 171 -3.01 -3.65 2.46
C MET A 171 -1.71 -2.95 2.88
N GLU A 172 -1.18 -2.05 2.05
CA GLU A 172 0.04 -1.32 2.37
C GLU A 172 -0.19 -0.30 3.50
N VAL A 173 -1.28 0.46 3.44
CA VAL A 173 -1.67 1.37 4.53
C VAL A 173 -1.86 0.59 5.84
N PHE A 174 -2.56 -0.55 5.80
CA PHE A 174 -2.71 -1.42 6.97
C PHE A 174 -1.35 -1.92 7.52
N THR A 175 -0.42 -2.25 6.64
CA THR A 175 0.93 -2.70 7.02
C THR A 175 1.75 -1.58 7.65
N ASN A 176 1.54 -0.34 7.20
CA ASN A 176 2.23 0.84 7.72
C ASN A 176 1.77 1.26 9.12
N PHE A 177 0.67 0.71 9.62
CA PHE A 177 0.37 0.77 11.05
C PHE A 177 1.39 -0.05 11.84
N SER A 178 2.49 0.60 12.19
CA SER A 178 3.51 0.02 13.03
C SER A 178 3.06 0.03 14.49
N ALA A 179 3.53 -0.97 15.24
CA ALA A 179 3.37 -1.05 16.68
C ALA A 179 3.93 0.19 17.41
N LYS A 180 4.86 0.96 16.81
CA LYS A 180 5.47 2.15 17.41
C LYS A 180 4.68 3.44 17.20
N GLY A 181 3.77 3.49 16.23
CA GLY A 181 2.97 4.68 15.91
C GLY A 181 1.69 4.80 16.74
N LEU A 182 1.15 3.67 17.21
CA LEU A 182 -0.05 3.69 18.05
C LEU A 182 0.29 4.34 19.40
N PRO A 183 -0.57 5.25 19.91
CA PRO A 183 -0.31 5.94 21.17
C PRO A 183 -0.02 4.92 22.28
N PRO A 184 0.98 5.18 23.15
CA PRO A 184 1.21 4.36 24.32
C PRO A 184 -0.02 4.44 25.25
N LYS A 185 -0.25 3.34 25.99
CA LYS A 185 -1.33 3.22 26.98
C LYS A 185 -1.26 4.32 28.02
#